data_AF-E4THB5-F1
#
_entry.id   AF-E4THB5-F1
#
_cell.length_a   1.000
_cell.length_b   1.000
_cell.length_c   1.000
_cell.angle_alpha   90.00
_cell.angle_beta   90.00
_cell.angle_gamma   90.00
#
_symmetry.space_group_name_H-M   'P 1'
#
loop_
_entity.id
_entity.type
_entity.pdbx_description
1 polymer ?
#
loop_
_entity_poly.entity_id
_entity_poly.type
_entity_poly.pdbx_seq_one_letter_code
_entity_poly.pdbx_strand_id
1 'polypeptide(L)'
;MKWLFISYTSPSNPSMAKIFIWRELRKLCSINYQTLWVLPYSKEIIDKVQNLHKVIENYGEQALLVEGKVLNKQDEGKILNDFVNVRDKEYEEVIEKCEDFFKEISLRLKGRILYSQRLRRMKKNLKNLKHGLKK
;
A
#
# COMPACT_ATOMS: atom_id res chain seq x y z
N MET A 1 -14.38 23.36 -3.04
CA MET A 1 -14.77 21.95 -3.29
C MET A 1 -15.57 21.43 -2.09
N LYS A 2 -16.38 20.38 -2.25
CA LYS A 2 -17.03 19.71 -1.09
C LYS A 2 -16.07 18.65 -0.53
N TRP A 3 -16.11 18.46 0.77
CA TRP A 3 -15.26 17.54 1.52
C TRP A 3 -16.07 16.80 2.57
N LEU A 4 -15.58 15.65 2.97
CA LEU A 4 -16.08 14.89 4.11
C LEU A 4 -15.05 14.95 5.22
N PHE A 5 -15.52 15.11 6.44
CA PHE A 5 -14.72 15.23 7.64
C PHE A 5 -15.19 14.19 8.63
N ILE A 6 -14.28 13.34 9.11
CA ILE A 6 -14.59 12.37 10.15
C ILE A 6 -13.62 12.52 11.33
N SER A 7 -14.16 12.56 12.54
CA SER A 7 -13.39 12.58 13.79
C SER A 7 -14.00 11.56 14.73
N TYR A 8 -13.17 10.90 15.53
CA TYR A 8 -13.62 9.91 16.50
C TYR A 8 -12.71 9.88 17.73
N THR A 9 -13.25 9.44 18.86
CA THR A 9 -12.48 9.32 20.10
C THR A 9 -11.63 8.05 20.07
N SER A 10 -10.29 8.19 20.20
CA SER A 10 -9.41 7.01 20.23
C SER A 10 -9.69 6.14 21.45
N PRO A 11 -9.79 4.82 21.30
CA PRO A 11 -10.01 3.92 22.42
C PRO A 11 -8.81 3.92 23.37
N SER A 12 -9.08 3.81 24.67
CA SER A 12 -8.10 3.87 25.78
C SER A 12 -7.19 2.64 25.87
N ASN A 13 -7.55 1.55 25.19
CA ASN A 13 -6.77 0.31 25.13
C ASN A 13 -6.35 0.08 23.67
N PRO A 14 -5.16 -0.45 23.36
CA PRO A 14 -4.70 -0.61 21.98
C PRO A 14 -5.45 -1.79 21.34
N SER A 15 -6.72 -1.56 21.03
CA SER A 15 -7.65 -2.55 20.50
C SER A 15 -7.45 -2.65 19.00
N MET A 16 -7.63 -3.86 18.46
CA MET A 16 -7.64 -4.10 17.02
C MET A 16 -8.57 -3.14 16.26
N ALA A 17 -9.58 -2.56 16.93
CA ALA A 17 -10.47 -1.56 16.35
C ALA A 17 -9.72 -0.32 15.86
N LYS A 18 -8.76 0.22 16.63
CA LYS A 18 -7.99 1.40 16.21
C LYS A 18 -7.19 1.15 14.95
N ILE A 19 -6.54 -0.02 14.87
CA ILE A 19 -5.77 -0.44 13.69
C ILE A 19 -6.71 -0.65 12.50
N PHE A 20 -7.87 -1.28 12.72
CA PHE A 20 -8.88 -1.52 11.69
C PHE A 20 -9.40 -0.19 11.12
N ILE A 21 -9.86 0.73 11.97
CA ILE A 21 -10.39 2.04 11.56
C ILE A 21 -9.34 2.82 10.77
N TRP A 22 -8.10 2.87 11.27
CA TRP A 22 -6.99 3.51 10.57
C TRP A 22 -6.72 2.90 9.19
N ARG A 23 -6.78 1.57 9.06
CA ARG A 23 -6.62 0.88 7.78
C ARG A 23 -7.76 1.20 6.81
N GLU A 24 -9.00 1.23 7.29
CA GLU A 24 -10.15 1.59 6.46
C GLU A 24 -10.07 3.04 5.98
N LEU A 25 -9.71 3.98 6.85
CA LEU A 25 -9.50 5.38 6.48
C LEU A 25 -8.38 5.53 5.44
N ARG A 26 -7.27 4.79 5.59
CA ARG A 26 -6.22 4.79 4.56
C ARG A 26 -6.70 4.24 3.21
N LYS A 27 -7.51 3.19 3.19
CA LYS A 27 -8.10 2.65 1.96
C LYS A 27 -9.05 3.64 1.26
N LEU A 28 -9.72 4.49 2.02
CA LEU A 28 -10.57 5.58 1.49
C LEU A 28 -9.76 6.80 1.05
N CYS A 29 -8.44 6.65 0.93
CA CYS A 29 -7.50 7.66 0.52
C CYS A 29 -7.47 8.92 1.40
N SER A 30 -7.92 8.83 2.65
CA SER A 30 -8.05 9.99 3.54
C SER A 30 -6.71 10.56 4.03
N ILE A 31 -6.70 11.86 4.34
CA ILE A 31 -5.60 12.53 5.05
C ILE A 31 -6.00 12.81 6.49
N ASN A 32 -5.03 12.80 7.40
CA ASN A 32 -5.26 13.01 8.82
C ASN A 32 -4.60 14.32 9.29
N TYR A 33 -5.39 15.18 9.93
CA TYR A 33 -4.95 16.32 10.71
C TYR A 33 -5.30 16.06 12.19
N GLN A 34 -4.39 15.38 12.89
CA GLN A 34 -4.55 14.99 14.30
C GLN A 34 -5.78 14.08 14.51
N THR A 35 -6.90 14.62 14.98
CA THR A 35 -8.14 13.88 15.22
C THR A 35 -9.10 13.95 14.04
N LEU A 36 -8.86 14.86 13.08
CA LEU A 36 -9.73 15.10 11.94
C LEU A 36 -9.19 14.39 10.70
N TRP A 37 -10.02 13.57 10.09
CA TRP A 37 -9.74 12.94 8.81
C TRP A 37 -10.53 13.63 7.71
N VAL A 38 -9.87 13.93 6.60
CA VAL A 38 -10.46 14.63 5.46
C VAL A 38 -10.49 13.69 4.27
N LEU A 39 -11.62 13.67 3.57
CA LEU A 39 -11.83 12.86 2.36
C LEU A 39 -12.45 13.73 1.26
N PRO A 40 -12.09 13.51 -0.02
CA PRO A 40 -12.78 14.15 -1.12
C PRO A 40 -14.23 13.69 -1.17
N TYR A 41 -15.14 14.61 -1.45
CA TYR A 41 -16.54 14.29 -1.62
C TYR A 41 -16.78 13.46 -2.89
N SER A 42 -17.33 12.26 -2.74
CA SER A 42 -17.89 11.48 -3.84
C SER A 42 -18.99 10.55 -3.32
N LYS A 43 -19.99 10.22 -4.15
CA LYS A 43 -21.09 9.33 -3.74
C LYS A 43 -20.57 7.99 -3.21
N GLU A 44 -19.57 7.42 -3.87
CA GLU A 44 -18.96 6.15 -3.46
C GLU A 44 -18.27 6.24 -2.09
N ILE A 45 -17.55 7.34 -1.81
CA ILE A 45 -16.87 7.53 -0.53
C ILE A 45 -17.88 7.78 0.60
N ILE A 46 -18.99 8.47 0.32
CA ILE A 46 -20.04 8.73 1.32
C ILE A 46 -20.58 7.41 1.88
N ASP A 47 -20.99 6.48 1.02
CA ASP A 47 -21.56 5.21 1.48
C ASP A 47 -20.54 4.42 2.32
N LYS A 48 -19.28 4.40 1.88
CA LYS A 48 -18.21 3.71 2.60
C LYS A 48 -17.91 4.36 3.95
N VAL A 49 -17.84 5.69 4.02
CA VAL A 49 -17.51 6.40 5.26
C VAL A 49 -18.68 6.40 6.24
N GLN A 50 -19.92 6.39 5.76
CA GLN A 50 -21.11 6.19 6.60
C GLN A 50 -21.15 4.79 7.22
N ASN A 51 -20.77 3.75 6.46
CA ASN A 51 -20.64 2.41 7.00
C ASN A 51 -19.52 2.34 8.04
N LEU A 52 -18.37 2.98 7.78
CA LEU A 52 -17.27 3.05 8.73
C LEU A 52 -17.69 3.81 10.01
N HIS A 53 -18.43 4.91 9.88
CA HIS A 53 -18.97 5.67 11.02
C HIS A 53 -19.81 4.78 11.95
N LYS A 54 -20.72 3.97 11.41
CA LYS A 54 -21.50 2.98 12.19
C LYS A 54 -20.61 1.93 12.86
N VAL A 55 -19.57 1.46 12.17
CA VAL A 55 -18.62 0.49 12.73
C VAL A 55 -17.86 1.09 13.92
N ILE A 56 -17.44 2.35 13.82
CA ILE A 56 -16.78 3.06 14.92
C ILE A 56 -17.72 3.17 16.12
N GLU A 57 -18.98 3.55 15.91
CA GLU A 57 -19.98 3.63 16.98
C GLU A 57 -20.24 2.26 17.64
N ASN A 58 -20.24 1.18 16.88
CA ASN A 58 -20.39 -0.19 17.41
C ASN A 58 -19.22 -0.63 18.31
N TYR A 59 -18.04 -0.04 18.15
CA TYR A 59 -16.91 -0.27 19.07
C TYR A 59 -17.05 0.51 20.39
N GLY A 60 -18.15 1.25 20.58
CA GLY A 60 -18.40 2.08 21.76
C GLY A 60 -17.71 3.44 21.71
N GLU A 61 -17.23 3.85 20.53
CA GLU A 61 -16.54 5.11 20.31
C GLU A 61 -17.51 6.17 19.77
N GLN A 62 -17.34 7.43 20.18
CA GLN A 62 -18.09 8.52 19.56
C GLN A 62 -17.42 8.90 18.24
N ALA A 63 -18.22 9.01 17.17
CA ALA A 63 -17.77 9.44 15.87
C ALA A 63 -18.64 10.58 15.33
N LEU A 64 -18.00 11.58 14.73
CA LEU A 64 -18.63 12.71 14.06
C LEU A 64 -18.26 12.66 12.58
N LEU A 65 -19.28 12.63 11.72
CA LEU A 65 -19.14 12.72 10.26
C LEU A 65 -19.83 13.99 9.75
N VAL A 66 -19.11 14.82 9.01
CA VAL A 66 -19.60 16.12 8.51
C VAL A 66 -19.29 16.26 7.02
N GLU A 67 -20.29 16.67 6.24
CA GLU A 67 -20.07 17.22 4.90
C GLU A 67 -19.86 18.73 5.00
N GLY A 68 -18.81 19.24 4.34
CA GLY A 68 -18.50 20.67 4.40
C GLY A 68 -17.66 21.16 3.25
N LYS A 69 -17.16 22.39 3.40
CA LYS A 69 -16.22 23.02 2.48
C LYS A 69 -15.10 23.67 3.28
N VAL A 70 -13.90 23.68 2.70
CA VAL A 70 -12.79 24.46 3.24
C VAL A 70 -13.08 25.95 2.99
N LEU A 71 -12.81 26.80 3.99
CA LEU A 71 -13.22 28.21 3.94
C LEU A 71 -12.44 29.01 2.90
N ASN A 72 -11.12 28.80 2.82
CA ASN A 72 -10.25 29.55 1.92
C ASN A 72 -9.55 28.61 0.92
N LYS A 73 -9.15 29.17 -0.23
CA LYS A 73 -8.50 28.41 -1.30
C LYS A 73 -7.08 27.97 -0.97
N GLN A 74 -6.40 28.69 -0.08
CA GLN A 74 -5.03 28.37 0.31
C GLN A 74 -4.97 27.05 1.07
N ASP A 75 -5.86 26.87 2.05
CA ASP A 75 -5.96 25.64 2.85
C ASP A 75 -6.55 24.50 2.02
N GLU A 76 -7.50 24.79 1.11
CA GLU A 76 -7.97 23.78 0.14
C GLU A 76 -6.81 23.28 -0.75
N GLY A 77 -5.91 24.17 -1.17
CA GLY A 77 -4.70 23.83 -1.90
C GLY A 77 -3.70 22.99 -1.09
N LYS A 78 -3.52 23.29 0.20
CA LYS A 78 -2.69 22.45 1.09
C LYS A 78 -3.26 21.04 1.22
N ILE A 79 -4.55 20.93 1.47
CA ILE A 79 -5.27 19.66 1.55
C ILE A 79 -5.05 18.84 0.26
N LEU A 80 -5.25 19.46 -0.90
CA LEU A 80 -5.03 18.80 -2.20
C LEU A 80 -3.58 18.33 -2.38
N ASN A 81 -2.60 19.18 -2.05
CA ASN A 81 -1.19 18.81 -2.13
C ASN A 81 -0.85 17.66 -1.17
N ASP A 82 -1.42 17.65 0.04
CA ASP A 82 -1.22 16.57 1.00
C ASP A 82 -1.77 15.23 0.47
N PHE A 83 -2.94 15.24 -0.20
CA PHE A 83 -3.44 14.04 -0.88
C PHE A 83 -2.48 13.57 -1.97
N VAL A 84 -1.99 14.47 -2.83
CA VAL A 84 -1.05 14.13 -3.92
C VAL A 84 0.22 13.52 -3.32
N ASN A 85 0.82 14.19 -2.34
CA ASN A 85 2.05 13.72 -1.68
C ASN A 85 1.89 12.35 -1.01
N VAL A 86 0.74 12.07 -0.38
CA VAL A 86 0.48 10.74 0.20
C VAL A 86 0.39 9.68 -0.90
N ARG A 87 -0.27 9.96 -2.03
CA ARG A 87 -0.39 9.01 -3.15
C ARG A 87 0.96 8.78 -3.83
N ASP A 88 1.72 9.84 -4.07
CA ASP A 88 3.04 9.75 -4.72
C ASP A 88 3.97 8.86 -3.90
N LYS A 89 4.01 9.01 -2.58
CA LYS A 89 4.78 8.12 -1.69
C LYS A 89 4.31 6.66 -1.76
N GLU A 90 3.00 6.42 -1.77
CA GLU A 90 2.47 5.05 -1.91
C GLU A 90 2.85 4.43 -3.26
N TYR A 91 2.86 5.22 -4.34
CA TYR A 91 3.28 4.75 -5.66
C TYR A 91 4.79 4.50 -5.75
N GLU A 92 5.61 5.39 -5.17
CA GLU A 92 7.06 5.19 -5.06
C GLU A 92 7.38 3.87 -4.35
N GLU A 93 6.73 3.58 -3.21
CA GLU A 93 6.91 2.31 -2.49
C GLU A 93 6.51 1.09 -3.33
N VAL A 94 5.50 1.20 -4.19
CA VAL A 94 5.09 0.11 -5.10
C VAL A 94 6.12 -0.07 -6.21
N ILE A 95 6.62 1.02 -6.79
CA ILE A 95 7.65 0.98 -7.84
C ILE A 95 8.92 0.33 -7.29
N GLU A 96 9.38 0.74 -6.10
CA GLU A 96 10.56 0.14 -5.44
C GLU A 96 10.39 -1.37 -5.25
N LYS A 97 9.23 -1.83 -4.78
CA LYS A 97 8.93 -3.27 -4.64
C LYS A 97 8.95 -4.00 -5.98
N CYS A 98 8.46 -3.38 -7.04
CA CYS A 98 8.53 -3.95 -8.39
C CYS A 98 9.99 -4.08 -8.85
N GLU A 99 10.82 -3.06 -8.64
CA GLU A 99 12.24 -3.11 -8.99
C GLU A 99 12.97 -4.23 -8.24
N ASP A 100 12.73 -4.37 -6.94
CA ASP A 100 13.32 -5.44 -6.14
C ASP A 100 12.89 -6.83 -6.62
N PHE A 101 11.62 -6.97 -6.99
CA PHE A 101 11.12 -8.20 -7.61
C PHE A 101 11.82 -8.51 -8.94
N PHE A 102 12.04 -7.51 -9.81
CA PHE A 102 12.78 -7.70 -11.07
C PHE A 102 14.25 -8.04 -10.84
N LYS A 103 14.90 -7.44 -9.84
CA LYS A 103 16.28 -7.80 -9.43
C LYS A 103 16.34 -9.26 -9.00
N GLU A 104 15.39 -9.71 -8.18
CA GLU A 104 15.33 -11.10 -7.70
C GLU A 104 15.15 -12.10 -8.87
N ILE A 105 14.23 -11.82 -9.80
CA ILE A 105 14.04 -12.64 -11.00
C ILE A 105 15.34 -12.71 -11.81
N SER A 106 15.99 -11.57 -12.02
CA SER A 106 17.23 -11.49 -12.80
C SER A 106 18.36 -12.31 -12.17
N LEU A 107 18.52 -12.27 -10.84
CA LEU A 107 19.48 -13.08 -10.10
C LEU A 107 19.19 -14.58 -10.24
N ARG A 108 17.92 -14.98 -10.09
CA ARG A 108 17.51 -16.38 -10.26
C ARG A 108 17.77 -16.89 -11.68
N LEU A 109 17.49 -16.09 -12.70
CA LEU A 109 17.75 -16.44 -14.11
C LEU A 109 19.25 -16.60 -14.39
N LYS A 110 20.09 -15.67 -13.92
CA LYS A 110 21.55 -15.78 -14.02
C LYS A 110 22.05 -17.09 -13.39
N GLY A 111 21.55 -17.44 -12.20
CA GLY A 111 21.86 -18.70 -11.54
C GLY A 111 21.50 -19.94 -12.38
N ARG A 112 20.30 -19.96 -12.98
CA ARG A 112 19.87 -21.06 -13.87
C ARG A 112 20.74 -21.19 -15.11
N ILE A 113 21.11 -20.06 -15.73
CA ILE A 113 22.00 -20.06 -16.89
C ILE A 113 23.36 -20.66 -16.51
N LEU A 114 23.97 -20.22 -15.41
CA LEU A 114 25.25 -20.74 -14.92
C LEU A 114 25.18 -22.25 -14.63
N TYR A 115 24.11 -22.70 -13.97
CA TYR A 115 23.87 -24.13 -13.73
C TYR A 115 23.80 -24.94 -15.03
N SER A 116 23.04 -24.46 -16.02
CA SER A 116 22.90 -25.13 -17.31
C SER A 116 24.22 -25.25 -18.07
N GLN A 117 25.05 -24.20 -18.05
CA GLN A 117 26.38 -24.20 -18.66
C GLN A 117 27.31 -25.19 -17.97
N ARG A 118 27.31 -25.24 -16.63
CA ARG A 118 28.11 -26.20 -15.85
C ARG A 118 27.72 -27.65 -16.17
N LEU A 119 26.42 -27.94 -16.22
CA LEU A 119 25.92 -29.27 -16.59
C LEU A 119 26.37 -29.68 -18.00
N ARG A 120 26.33 -28.76 -18.97
CA ARG A 120 26.80 -29.01 -20.34
C ARG A 120 28.29 -29.33 -20.39
N ARG A 121 29.12 -28.61 -19.63
CA ARG A 121 30.57 -28.88 -19.49
C ARG A 121 30.82 -30.26 -18.86
N MET A 122 30.13 -30.60 -17.78
CA MET A 122 30.25 -31.92 -17.13
C MET A 122 29.86 -33.06 -18.08
N LYS A 123 28.77 -32.92 -18.83
CA LYS A 123 28.36 -33.92 -19.84
C LYS A 123 29.44 -34.11 -20.91
N LYS A 124 30.07 -33.03 -21.39
CA LYS A 124 31.19 -33.11 -22.35
C LYS A 124 32.39 -33.84 -21.76
N ASN A 125 32.80 -33.49 -20.54
CA ASN A 125 33.91 -34.15 -19.86
C ASN A 125 33.66 -35.65 -19.67
N LEU A 126 32.45 -36.02 -19.25
CA LEU A 126 32.06 -37.42 -19.08
C LEU A 126 32.06 -38.19 -20.41
N LYS A 127 31.62 -37.55 -21.52
CA LYS A 127 31.73 -38.13 -22.86
C LYS A 127 33.19 -38.38 -23.24
N ASN A 128 34.08 -37.42 -22.99
CA ASN A 128 35.51 -37.56 -23.29
C ASN A 128 36.17 -38.69 -22.47
N LEU A 129 35.89 -38.77 -21.17
CA LEU A 129 36.36 -39.86 -20.30
C LEU A 129 35.90 -41.23 -20.80
N LYS A 130 34.62 -41.37 -21.19
CA LYS A 130 34.09 -42.61 -21.77
C LYS A 130 34.77 -43.02 -23.08
N HIS A 131 35.23 -42.06 -23.91
CA HIS A 131 35.99 -42.38 -25.12
C HIS A 131 37.43 -42.79 -24.79
N GLY A 132 38.04 -42.17 -23.79
CA GLY A 132 39.40 -42.51 -23.33
C GLY A 132 39.50 -43.90 -22.71
N LEU A 133 38.47 -44.34 -21.97
CA LEU A 133 38.42 -45.68 -21.35
C LEU A 133 38.13 -46.82 -22.34
N LYS A 134 37.79 -46.51 -23.61
CA LYS A 134 37.53 -47.50 -24.66
C LYS A 134 38.74 -47.74 -25.58
N LYS A 135 39.84 -47.04 -25.35
CA LYS A 135 41.15 -47.29 -25.95
C LYS A 135 42.01 -48.03 -24.94
#